data_AF-A0A7R7ZYI8-F1
#
_entry.id   AF-A0A7R7ZYI8-F1
#
_cell.length_a   1.000
_cell.length_b   1.000
_cell.length_c   1.000
_cell.angle_alpha   90.00
_cell.angle_beta   90.00
_cell.angle_gamma   90.00
#
_symmetry.space_group_name_H-M   'P 1'
#
loop_
_entity.id
_entity.type
_entity.pdbx_description
1 polymer ?
#
loop_
_entity_poly.entity_id
_entity_poly.type
_entity_poly.pdbx_seq_one_letter_code
_entity_poly.pdbx_strand_id
1 'polypeptide(L)'
;MIDPIRHHVYAAMTLTNDYFSWPKEYKAHMEDQEIPLINAVHIVMQCQSCSEETAKEVVEAEIRRHETLVSRFEDMYAESPNASLGVIKWLRMCETALAGYYIWSLQAPRYFDVESIPYKDHLATLTEESVWRSSDVGGDTKGGGKKR
;
A
#
# COMPACT_ATOMS: atom_id res chain seq x y z
N MET A 1 -24.20 12.15 2.63
CA MET A 1 -23.90 12.20 1.18
C MET A 1 -22.56 11.55 0.83
N ILE A 2 -21.53 11.67 1.69
CA ILE A 2 -20.19 11.09 1.45
C ILE A 2 -20.12 9.57 1.70
N ASP A 3 -20.95 9.01 2.57
CA ASP A 3 -20.84 7.60 2.99
C ASP A 3 -20.90 6.55 1.86
N PRO A 4 -21.77 6.66 0.84
CA PRO A 4 -21.78 5.71 -0.27
C PRO A 4 -20.50 5.75 -1.10
N ILE A 5 -19.94 6.94 -1.34
CA ILE A 5 -18.68 7.10 -2.09
C ILE A 5 -17.53 6.51 -1.27
N ARG A 6 -17.48 6.85 0.01
CA ARG A 6 -16.46 6.36 0.94
C ARG A 6 -16.43 4.83 1.00
N HIS A 7 -17.59 4.19 1.00
CA HIS A 7 -17.68 2.73 0.94
C HIS A 7 -16.99 2.17 -0.31
N HIS A 8 -17.27 2.72 -1.50
CA HIS A 8 -16.66 2.22 -2.73
C HIS A 8 -15.16 2.49 -2.82
N VAL A 9 -14.68 3.62 -2.32
CA VAL A 9 -13.23 3.91 -2.22
C VAL A 9 -12.56 2.89 -1.31
N TYR A 10 -13.08 2.66 -0.10
CA TYR A 10 -12.48 1.69 0.81
C TYR A 10 -12.57 0.26 0.27
N ALA A 11 -13.68 -0.12 -0.35
CA ALA A 11 -13.80 -1.45 -0.94
C ALA A 11 -12.78 -1.68 -2.06
N ALA A 12 -12.61 -0.71 -2.98
CA ALA A 12 -11.57 -0.79 -4.01
C ALA A 12 -10.16 -0.91 -3.42
N MET A 13 -9.83 -0.10 -2.40
CA MET A 13 -8.52 -0.17 -1.74
C MET A 13 -8.29 -1.50 -1.01
N THR A 14 -9.27 -1.99 -0.25
CA THR A 14 -9.17 -3.26 0.48
C THR A 14 -9.04 -4.44 -0.49
N LEU A 15 -9.87 -4.50 -1.53
CA LEU A 15 -9.78 -5.59 -2.51
C LEU A 15 -8.48 -5.53 -3.31
N THR A 16 -7.99 -4.33 -3.64
CA THR A 16 -6.67 -4.16 -4.26
C THR A 16 -5.56 -4.65 -3.34
N ASN A 17 -5.63 -4.38 -2.04
CA ASN A 17 -4.70 -4.92 -1.05
C ASN A 17 -4.71 -6.45 -1.10
N ASP A 18 -5.88 -7.06 -0.91
CA ASP A 18 -6.07 -8.51 -0.88
C ASP A 18 -5.57 -9.19 -2.15
N TYR A 19 -5.86 -8.60 -3.33
CA TYR A 19 -5.44 -9.13 -4.62
C TYR A 19 -3.91 -9.22 -4.74
N PHE A 20 -3.19 -8.15 -4.38
CA PHE A 20 -1.73 -8.10 -4.48
C PHE A 20 -1.02 -8.78 -3.32
N SER A 21 -1.60 -8.78 -2.11
CA SER A 21 -1.02 -9.42 -0.94
C SER A 21 -1.23 -10.93 -0.89
N TRP A 22 -2.16 -11.46 -1.69
CA TRP A 22 -2.56 -12.88 -1.69
C TRP A 22 -1.39 -13.87 -1.65
N PRO A 23 -0.38 -13.83 -2.55
CA PRO A 23 0.69 -14.83 -2.54
C PRO A 23 1.47 -14.84 -1.23
N LYS A 24 1.69 -13.66 -0.64
CA LYS A 24 2.42 -13.49 0.61
C LYS A 24 1.60 -13.97 1.80
N GLU A 25 0.33 -13.61 1.87
CA GLU A 25 -0.55 -14.00 2.98
C GLU A 25 -0.84 -15.50 2.98
N TYR A 26 -1.08 -16.07 1.79
CA TYR A 26 -1.23 -17.50 1.63
C TYR A 26 0.02 -18.25 2.07
N LYS A 27 1.20 -17.83 1.63
CA LYS A 27 2.48 -18.41 2.07
C LYS A 27 2.65 -18.34 3.58
N ALA A 28 2.40 -17.18 4.20
CA ALA A 28 2.51 -17.01 5.65
C ALA A 28 1.55 -17.94 6.41
N HIS A 29 0.31 -18.08 5.95
CA HIS A 29 -0.66 -19.01 6.55
C HIS A 29 -0.24 -20.48 6.38
N MET A 30 0.31 -20.85 5.22
CA MET A 30 0.81 -22.22 4.99
C MET A 30 2.04 -22.55 5.86
N GLU A 31 2.88 -21.56 6.17
CA GLU A 31 4.03 -21.71 7.07
C GLU A 31 3.61 -21.76 8.55
N ASP A 32 2.59 -20.98 8.93
CA ASP A 32 2.02 -20.94 10.27
C ASP A 32 0.49 -20.83 10.23
N GLN A 33 -0.19 -21.93 10.55
CA GLN A 33 -1.65 -22.03 10.52
C GLN A 33 -2.34 -21.18 11.60
N GLU A 34 -1.62 -20.67 12.59
CA GLU A 34 -2.15 -19.72 13.57
C GLU A 34 -2.34 -18.31 12.98
N ILE A 35 -1.67 -18.00 11.86
CA ILE A 35 -1.86 -16.73 11.15
C ILE A 35 -3.18 -16.80 10.38
N PRO A 36 -4.18 -15.94 10.66
CA PRO A 36 -5.47 -16.04 10.00
C PRO A 36 -5.40 -15.63 8.53
N LEU A 37 -5.96 -16.46 7.64
CA LEU A 37 -6.08 -16.15 6.21
C LEU A 37 -7.38 -15.40 5.91
N ILE A 38 -7.37 -14.08 6.15
CA ILE A 38 -8.50 -13.19 5.87
C ILE A 38 -8.20 -12.39 4.61
N ASN A 39 -8.57 -12.95 3.46
CA ASN A 39 -8.32 -12.36 2.15
C ASN A 39 -9.48 -12.67 1.20
N ALA A 40 -9.90 -11.68 0.41
CA ALA A 40 -11.01 -11.81 -0.53
C ALA A 40 -10.83 -12.95 -1.54
N VAL A 41 -9.61 -13.23 -2.00
CA VAL A 41 -9.33 -14.35 -2.91
C VAL A 41 -9.72 -15.67 -2.26
N HIS A 42 -9.27 -15.89 -1.02
CA HIS A 42 -9.63 -17.10 -0.26
C HIS A 42 -11.14 -17.20 -0.04
N ILE A 43 -11.78 -16.11 0.38
CA ILE A 43 -13.23 -16.07 0.62
C ILE A 43 -14.00 -16.44 -0.64
N VAL A 44 -13.62 -15.90 -1.81
CA VAL A 44 -14.26 -16.21 -3.08
C VAL A 44 -14.07 -17.68 -3.45
N MET A 45 -12.86 -18.24 -3.29
CA MET A 45 -12.60 -19.67 -3.54
C MET A 45 -13.53 -20.55 -2.69
N GLN A 46 -13.69 -20.24 -1.39
CA GLN A 46 -14.54 -21.02 -0.50
C GLN A 46 -16.04 -20.85 -0.82
N CYS A 47 -16.49 -19.63 -1.11
CA CYS A 47 -17.90 -19.36 -1.36
C CYS A 47 -18.38 -19.86 -2.73
N GLN A 48 -17.49 -19.90 -3.73
CA GLN A 48 -17.85 -20.25 -5.11
C GLN A 48 -17.29 -21.59 -5.57
N SER A 49 -16.51 -22.28 -4.73
CA SER A 49 -15.85 -23.55 -5.05
C SER A 49 -15.05 -23.47 -6.37
N CYS A 50 -14.28 -22.39 -6.55
CA CYS A 50 -13.52 -22.11 -7.77
C CYS A 50 -12.00 -22.14 -7.54
N SER A 51 -11.22 -22.10 -8.63
CA SER A 51 -9.75 -22.04 -8.55
C SER A 51 -9.27 -20.67 -8.09
N GLU A 52 -7.99 -20.59 -7.70
CA GLU A 52 -7.35 -19.31 -7.36
C GLU A 52 -7.44 -18.31 -8.53
N GLU A 53 -7.17 -18.77 -9.75
CA GLU A 53 -7.19 -17.92 -10.95
C GLU A 53 -8.56 -17.30 -11.16
N THR A 54 -9.62 -18.11 -11.10
CA THR A 54 -11.00 -17.64 -11.20
C THR A 54 -11.36 -16.71 -10.04
N ALA A 55 -10.92 -17.01 -8.81
CA ALA A 55 -11.18 -16.15 -7.67
C ALA A 55 -10.51 -14.77 -7.82
N LYS A 56 -9.28 -14.72 -8.34
CA LYS A 56 -8.57 -13.47 -8.63
C LYS A 56 -9.27 -12.67 -9.72
N GLU A 57 -9.77 -13.30 -10.77
CA GLU A 57 -10.59 -12.64 -11.80
C GLU A 57 -11.86 -12.00 -11.20
N VAL A 58 -12.54 -12.71 -10.29
CA VAL A 58 -13.72 -12.19 -9.58
C VAL A 58 -13.35 -10.98 -8.70
N VAL A 59 -12.27 -11.07 -7.92
CA VAL A 59 -11.80 -9.95 -7.08
C VAL A 59 -11.41 -8.76 -7.94
N GLU A 60 -10.69 -8.97 -9.04
CA GLU A 60 -10.30 -7.90 -9.96
C GLU A 60 -11.51 -7.23 -10.62
N ALA A 61 -12.51 -8.00 -11.04
CA ALA A 61 -13.75 -7.46 -11.58
C ALA A 61 -14.48 -6.59 -10.54
N GLU A 62 -14.46 -6.98 -9.26
CA GLU A 62 -15.08 -6.22 -8.19
C GLU A 62 -14.32 -4.92 -7.85
N ILE A 63 -12.98 -4.93 -7.90
CA ILE A 63 -12.15 -3.71 -7.82
C ILE A 63 -12.59 -2.73 -8.91
N ARG A 64 -12.61 -3.17 -10.18
CA ARG A 64 -12.98 -2.32 -11.33
C ARG A 64 -14.41 -1.80 -11.21
N ARG A 65 -15.33 -2.61 -10.67
CA ARG A 65 -16.71 -2.19 -10.41
C ARG A 65 -16.76 -1.02 -9.43
N HIS A 66 -15.99 -1.10 -8.34
CA HIS A 66 -15.91 -0.03 -7.36
C HIS A 66 -15.26 1.25 -7.91
N GLU A 67 -14.16 1.13 -8.66
CA GLU A 67 -13.51 2.26 -9.33
C GLU A 67 -14.44 2.97 -10.31
N THR A 68 -15.17 2.18 -11.12
CA THR A 68 -16.17 2.72 -12.06
C THR A 68 -17.28 3.49 -11.33
N LEU A 69 -17.73 3.00 -10.17
CA LEU A 69 -18.74 3.70 -9.37
C LEU A 69 -18.20 5.01 -8.79
N VAL A 70 -16.95 5.02 -8.30
CA VAL A 70 -16.30 6.25 -7.82
C VAL A 70 -16.25 7.29 -8.93
N SER A 71 -15.88 6.88 -10.15
CA SER A 71 -15.79 7.81 -11.28
C SER A 71 -17.14 8.37 -11.72
N ARG A 72 -18.20 7.54 -11.71
CA ARG A 72 -19.56 8.00 -11.96
C ARG A 72 -20.05 9.06 -10.96
N PHE A 73 -19.59 9.01 -9.71
CA PHE A 73 -19.92 10.08 -8.77
C PHE A 73 -19.26 11.40 -9.14
N GLU A 74 -18.05 11.41 -9.69
CA GLU A 74 -17.46 12.66 -10.18
C GLU A 74 -18.35 13.29 -11.26
N ASP A 75 -18.73 12.53 -12.28
CA ASP A 75 -19.60 12.99 -13.36
C ASP A 75 -20.93 13.55 -12.83
N MET A 76 -21.59 12.78 -11.97
CA MET A 76 -22.87 13.18 -11.38
C MET A 76 -22.80 14.47 -10.56
N TYR A 77 -21.71 14.68 -9.81
CA TYR A 77 -21.55 15.91 -9.03
C TYR A 77 -21.08 17.08 -9.89
N ALA A 78 -20.28 16.85 -10.92
CA ALA A 78 -19.87 17.90 -11.86
C ALA A 78 -21.06 18.50 -12.63
N GLU A 79 -22.07 17.68 -12.93
CA GLU A 79 -23.30 18.12 -13.59
C GLU A 79 -24.33 18.76 -12.64
N SER A 80 -24.13 18.63 -11.32
CA SER A 80 -25.09 19.15 -10.34
C SER A 80 -24.90 20.66 -10.11
N PRO A 81 -25.93 21.49 -10.33
CA PRO A 81 -25.83 22.95 -10.16
C PRO A 81 -25.58 23.38 -8.71
N ASN A 82 -25.75 22.47 -7.75
CA ASN A 82 -25.56 22.72 -6.31
C ASN A 82 -24.33 21.99 -5.73
N ALA A 83 -23.51 21.34 -6.55
CA ALA A 83 -22.32 20.66 -6.05
C ALA A 83 -21.29 21.66 -5.54
N SER A 84 -20.83 21.45 -4.30
CA SER A 84 -19.72 22.24 -3.78
C SER A 84 -18.42 21.87 -4.51
N LEU A 85 -17.61 22.88 -4.85
CA LEU A 85 -16.28 22.67 -5.43
C LEU A 85 -15.39 21.76 -4.56
N GLY A 86 -15.57 21.80 -3.23
CA GLY A 86 -14.83 20.95 -2.30
C GLY A 86 -15.12 19.47 -2.50
N VAL A 87 -16.37 19.09 -2.76
CA VAL A 87 -16.76 17.69 -3.02
C VAL A 87 -16.19 17.20 -4.34
N ILE A 88 -16.22 18.01 -5.40
CA ILE A 88 -15.64 17.65 -6.70
C ILE A 88 -14.13 17.43 -6.57
N LYS A 89 -13.42 18.32 -5.86
CA LYS A 89 -11.98 18.16 -5.60
C LYS A 89 -11.67 16.92 -4.78
N TRP A 90 -12.51 16.61 -3.79
CA TRP A 90 -12.36 15.42 -2.97
C TRP A 90 -12.56 14.13 -3.77
N LEU A 91 -13.53 14.09 -4.70
CA LEU A 91 -13.75 12.95 -5.60
C LEU A 91 -12.53 12.68 -6.50
N ARG A 92 -12.00 13.72 -7.15
CA ARG A 92 -10.76 13.62 -7.95
C ARG A 92 -9.58 13.10 -7.16
N MET A 93 -9.45 13.55 -5.91
CA MET A 93 -8.41 13.07 -5.00
C MET A 93 -8.59 11.59 -4.71
N CYS A 94 -9.83 11.12 -4.49
CA CYS A 94 -10.11 9.69 -4.31
C CYS A 94 -9.74 8.86 -5.54
N GLU A 95 -10.13 9.27 -6.76
CA GLU A 95 -9.71 8.58 -7.99
C GLU A 95 -8.19 8.48 -8.12
N THR A 96 -7.50 9.61 -7.89
CA THR A 96 -6.04 9.67 -7.94
C THR A 96 -5.41 8.76 -6.90
N ALA A 97 -5.99 8.69 -5.69
CA ALA A 97 -5.53 7.80 -4.63
C ALA A 97 -5.70 6.32 -4.99
N LEU A 98 -6.82 5.93 -5.62
CA LEU A 98 -7.04 4.56 -6.10
C LEU A 98 -6.02 4.18 -7.18
N ALA A 99 -5.84 5.02 -8.19
CA ALA A 99 -4.86 4.80 -9.25
C ALA A 99 -3.43 4.69 -8.69
N GLY A 100 -3.05 5.61 -7.81
CA GLY A 100 -1.75 5.57 -7.15
C GLY A 100 -1.56 4.32 -6.28
N TYR A 101 -2.61 3.89 -5.59
CA TYR A 101 -2.59 2.68 -4.76
C TYR A 101 -2.40 1.42 -5.60
N TYR A 102 -3.06 1.32 -6.76
CA TYR A 102 -2.88 0.22 -7.70
C TYR A 102 -1.45 0.20 -8.27
N ILE A 103 -0.95 1.34 -8.76
CA ILE A 103 0.41 1.47 -9.32
C ILE A 103 1.48 1.12 -8.28
N TRP A 104 1.31 1.58 -7.04
CA TRP A 104 2.22 1.21 -5.96
C TRP A 104 2.15 -0.29 -5.69
N SER A 105 0.95 -0.87 -5.64
CA SER A 105 0.76 -2.30 -5.34
C SER A 105 1.32 -3.23 -6.42
N LEU A 106 1.46 -2.77 -7.67
CA LEU A 106 2.09 -3.53 -8.76
C LEU A 106 3.60 -3.76 -8.61
N GLN A 107 4.28 -2.93 -7.83
CA GLN A 107 5.76 -2.90 -7.76
C GLN A 107 6.30 -2.85 -6.34
N ALA A 108 5.44 -2.71 -5.33
CA ALA A 108 5.87 -2.53 -3.96
C ALA A 108 6.65 -3.76 -3.47
N PRO A 109 7.86 -3.57 -2.90
CA PRO A 109 8.59 -4.62 -2.16
C PRO A 109 7.80 -5.27 -1.02
N ARG A 110 6.66 -4.68 -0.65
CA ARG A 110 5.74 -5.25 0.34
C ARG A 110 5.12 -6.56 -0.13
N TYR A 111 4.81 -6.68 -1.42
CA TYR A 111 4.07 -7.79 -2.01
C TYR A 111 4.94 -8.73 -2.83
N PHE A 112 6.07 -8.24 -3.35
CA PHE A 112 6.99 -9.02 -4.17
C PHE A 112 8.34 -9.16 -3.48
N ASP A 113 8.94 -10.34 -3.63
CA ASP A 113 10.35 -10.55 -3.29
C ASP A 113 11.20 -9.78 -4.30
N VAL A 114 11.83 -8.70 -3.84
CA VAL A 114 12.75 -7.88 -4.63
C VAL A 114 14.19 -8.11 -4.16
N GLU A 115 15.14 -8.11 -5.09
CA GLU A 115 16.57 -8.32 -4.78
C GLU A 115 17.14 -7.25 -3.85
N SER A 116 16.67 -6.00 -4.00
CA SER A 116 17.05 -4.86 -3.16
C SER A 116 15.84 -3.97 -2.90
N ILE A 117 15.83 -3.37 -1.71
CA ILE A 117 14.86 -2.34 -1.37
C ILE A 117 15.64 -1.02 -1.34
N PRO A 118 15.48 -0.14 -2.35
CA PRO A 118 16.26 1.09 -2.46
C PRO A 118 16.20 1.97 -1.20
N TYR A 119 15.09 1.92 -0.48
CA TYR A 119 14.94 2.61 0.79
C TYR A 119 15.80 2.02 1.90
N LYS A 120 15.88 0.69 2.02
CA LYS A 120 16.79 0.05 2.99
C LYS A 120 18.24 0.33 2.65
N ASP A 121 18.59 0.31 1.36
CA ASP A 121 19.93 0.60 0.89
C ASP A 121 20.30 2.06 1.18
N HIS A 122 19.40 2.99 0.91
CA HIS A 122 19.58 4.41 1.24
C HIS A 122 19.68 4.64 2.75
N LEU A 123 18.83 4.01 3.56
CA LEU A 123 18.94 4.09 5.02
C LEU A 123 20.27 3.52 5.52
N ALA A 124 20.75 2.42 4.94
CA ALA A 124 22.05 1.84 5.27
C ALA A 124 23.19 2.83 5.01
N THR A 125 23.17 3.54 3.87
CA THR A 125 24.16 4.59 3.57
C THR A 125 24.14 5.74 4.58
N LEU A 126 22.96 6.15 5.05
CA LEU A 126 22.83 7.21 6.05
C LEU A 126 23.34 6.75 7.42
N THR A 127 23.13 5.47 7.77
CA THR A 127 23.68 4.90 9.01
C THR A 127 25.20 4.75 8.94
N GLU A 128 25.76 4.32 7.82
CA GLU A 128 27.22 4.22 7.63
C GLU A 128 27.89 5.60 7.68
N GLU A 129 27.30 6.62 7.05
CA GLU A 129 27.77 8.01 7.15
C GLU A 129 27.69 8.55 8.59
N SER A 130 26.65 8.17 9.35
CA SER A 130 26.51 8.58 10.76
C SER A 130 27.53 7.92 11.69
N VAL A 131 27.90 6.66 11.39
CA VAL A 131 28.95 5.93 12.10
C VAL A 131 30.32 6.54 11.79
N TRP A 132 30.60 6.84 10.51
CA TRP A 132 31.84 7.51 10.10
C TRP A 132 32.00 8.90 10.75
N ARG A 133 30.95 9.73 10.76
CA ARG A 133 30.98 11.05 11.40
C ARG A 133 31.13 11.00 12.92
N SER A 134 30.73 9.90 13.57
CA SER A 134 30.91 9.73 15.02
C SER A 134 32.34 9.33 15.38
N SER A 135 33.04 8.60 14.51
CA SER A 135 34.45 8.23 14.71
C SER A 135 35.43 9.39 14.55
N ASP A 136 35.08 10.45 13.82
CA ASP A 136 35.96 11.62 13.58
C ASP A 136 35.97 12.64 14.74
N VAL A 137 35.12 12.49 15.76
CA VAL A 137 35.04 13.42 16.92
C VAL A 137 35.87 12.93 18.12
N GLY A 138 36.49 11.74 18.04
CA GLY A 138 37.20 11.09 19.14
C GLY A 138 38.72 11.19 19.08
N GLY A 139 39.30 12.35 18.75
CA GLY A 139 40.73 12.42 18.45
C GLY A 139 41.46 13.73 18.71
N ASP A 140 41.26 14.39 19.87
CA ASP A 140 42.35 15.23 20.40
C ASP A 140 42.24 15.52 21.91
N THR A 141 42.85 14.65 22.72
CA THR A 141 43.39 15.03 24.05
C THR A 141 44.55 14.09 24.43
N LYS A 142 45.75 14.38 23.91
CA LYS A 142 47.01 14.09 24.64
C LYS A 142 47.54 15.46 25.09
N GLY A 143 47.62 15.78 26.37
CA GLY A 143 48.32 15.01 27.40
C GLY A 143 49.78 15.48 27.45
N GLY A 144 50.03 16.63 28.07
CA GLY A 144 51.38 17.18 28.25
C GLY A 144 51.52 17.90 29.58
N GLY A 145 51.66 17.14 30.68
CA GLY A 145 52.12 17.69 31.96
C GLY A 145 53.61 17.39 32.16
N LYS A 146 54.41 18.35 32.63
CA LYS A 146 54.94 18.45 34.01
C LYS A 146 56.12 19.45 34.13
N LYS A 147 55.99 20.31 35.17
CA LYS A 147 57.01 20.80 36.13
C LYS A 147 58.33 21.38 35.60
N ARG A 148 58.55 22.68 35.86
CA ARG A 148 59.31 23.18 37.01
C ARG A 148 59.11 24.68 37.19
#